data_AF-A0AB39W8D4-F1
#
_entry.id   AF-A0AB39W8D4-F1
#
_cell.length_a   1.000
_cell.length_b   1.000
_cell.length_c   1.000
_cell.angle_alpha   90.00
_cell.angle_beta   90.00
_cell.angle_gamma   90.00
#
_symmetry.space_group_name_H-M   'P 1'
#
loop_
_entity.id
_entity.type
_entity.pdbx_description
1 polymer ?
#
loop_
_entity_poly.entity_id
_entity_poly.type
_entity_poly.pdbx_seq_one_letter_code
_entity_poly.pdbx_strand_id
1 'polypeptide(L)'
;MQNLFKILLLVLIVVFVGCTNQLESNRKLCFTPPSGFNFEIVNKTSGENLFTNGTYQSNQITIIDLSNNSKVPFTFIAENGQNIISIHTIGWKTEKINYSITIQEKALFSLYVDASRISDGCSYTEFNEVAIKNSDFEFNQNTGIYKIFVP
;
A
#
# COMPACT_ATOMS: atom_id res chain seq x y z
N MET A 1 -55.48 -41.02 -24.54
CA MET A 1 -54.50 -40.08 -25.12
C MET A 1 -54.55 -38.66 -24.53
N GLN A 2 -55.74 -38.11 -24.22
CA GLN A 2 -55.88 -36.76 -23.65
C GLN A 2 -55.17 -36.53 -22.30
N ASN A 3 -55.16 -37.53 -21.41
CA ASN A 3 -54.47 -37.41 -20.11
C ASN A 3 -52.94 -37.57 -20.22
N LEU A 4 -52.45 -38.28 -21.23
CA LEU A 4 -51.01 -38.40 -21.52
C LEU A 4 -50.45 -37.06 -22.03
N PHE A 5 -51.24 -36.35 -22.85
CA PHE A 5 -50.88 -35.04 -23.38
C PHE A 5 -50.79 -33.97 -22.26
N LYS A 6 -51.67 -34.05 -21.26
CA LYS A 6 -51.64 -33.17 -20.07
C LYS A 6 -50.40 -33.42 -19.19
N ILE A 7 -50.00 -34.67 -19.03
CA ILE A 7 -48.80 -35.03 -18.26
C ILE A 7 -47.53 -34.59 -19.02
N LEU A 8 -47.49 -34.76 -20.34
CA LEU A 8 -46.38 -34.29 -21.19
C LEU A 8 -46.23 -32.76 -21.13
N LEU A 9 -47.36 -32.03 -21.12
CA LEU A 9 -47.37 -30.57 -20.99
C LEU A 9 -46.87 -30.10 -19.62
N LEU A 10 -47.18 -30.85 -18.55
CA LEU A 10 -46.73 -30.56 -17.19
C LEU A 10 -45.21 -30.76 -17.04
N VAL A 11 -44.65 -31.81 -17.65
CA VAL A 11 -43.21 -32.10 -17.65
C VAL A 11 -42.42 -31.04 -18.43
N LEU A 12 -43.00 -30.50 -19.51
CA LEU A 12 -42.36 -29.46 -20.33
C LEU A 12 -42.18 -28.12 -19.59
N ILE A 13 -43.06 -27.79 -18.64
CA ILE A 13 -42.99 -26.53 -17.88
C ILE A 13 -41.84 -26.56 -16.84
N VAL A 14 -41.51 -27.74 -16.30
CA VAL A 14 -40.46 -27.88 -15.28
C VAL A 14 -39.05 -27.71 -15.86
N VAL A 15 -38.85 -27.97 -17.17
CA VAL A 15 -37.54 -27.85 -17.82
C VAL A 15 -37.13 -26.40 -18.11
N PHE A 16 -38.07 -25.45 -18.09
CA PHE A 16 -37.79 -24.03 -18.32
C PHE A 16 -37.60 -23.21 -17.04
N VAL A 17 -37.80 -23.82 -15.85
CA VAL A 17 -37.41 -23.20 -14.58
C VAL A 17 -35.96 -23.53 -14.27
N GLY A 18 -35.07 -23.27 -15.23
CA GLY A 18 -33.64 -23.22 -14.96
C GLY A 18 -33.40 -22.00 -14.07
N CYS A 19 -32.90 -22.20 -12.86
CA CYS A 19 -32.45 -21.10 -12.02
C CYS A 19 -31.50 -20.22 -12.86
N THR A 20 -31.89 -18.97 -13.11
CA THR A 20 -30.89 -17.96 -13.40
C THR A 20 -30.10 -17.83 -12.12
N ASN A 21 -28.97 -18.54 -12.06
CA ASN A 21 -27.92 -18.21 -11.12
C ASN A 21 -27.44 -16.82 -11.58
N GLN A 22 -28.18 -15.77 -11.22
CA GLN A 22 -27.60 -14.45 -11.11
C GLN A 22 -26.47 -14.63 -10.12
N LEU A 23 -25.30 -14.88 -10.68
CA LEU A 23 -24.01 -14.90 -10.03
C LEU A 23 -23.72 -13.48 -9.55
N GLU A 24 -24.56 -12.95 -8.68
CA GLU A 24 -24.27 -11.78 -7.86
C GLU A 24 -23.26 -12.13 -6.75
N SER A 25 -22.72 -13.35 -6.72
CA SER A 25 -21.81 -13.82 -5.67
C SER A 25 -20.34 -13.94 -6.07
N ASN A 26 -19.92 -13.52 -7.27
CA ASN A 26 -18.50 -13.57 -7.66
C ASN A 26 -17.70 -12.31 -7.28
N ARG A 27 -18.28 -11.38 -6.50
CA ARG A 27 -17.44 -10.41 -5.76
C ARG A 27 -16.81 -11.15 -4.60
N LYS A 28 -15.71 -11.86 -4.88
CA LYS A 28 -14.83 -12.46 -3.87
C LYS A 28 -14.58 -11.38 -2.81
N LEU A 29 -14.86 -11.66 -1.54
CA LEU A 29 -14.49 -10.76 -0.44
C LEU A 29 -12.97 -10.79 -0.31
N CYS A 30 -12.28 -9.95 -1.07
CA CYS A 30 -10.83 -9.80 -1.06
C CYS A 30 -10.49 -8.37 -0.66
N PHE A 31 -9.85 -8.25 0.49
CA PHE A 31 -9.24 -7.01 0.94
C PHE A 31 -7.75 -7.10 0.69
N THR A 32 -7.24 -6.33 -0.28
CA THR A 32 -5.78 -6.21 -0.49
C THR A 32 -5.33 -4.81 -0.02
N PRO A 33 -4.61 -4.72 1.10
CA PRO A 33 -4.05 -3.45 1.55
C PRO A 33 -2.95 -2.99 0.58
N PRO A 34 -2.76 -1.68 0.39
CA PRO A 34 -1.60 -1.15 -0.32
C PRO A 34 -0.31 -1.55 0.42
N SER A 35 0.78 -1.76 -0.33
CA SER A 35 2.10 -1.93 0.26
C SER A 35 2.55 -0.64 0.95
N GLY A 36 3.08 -0.76 2.17
CA GLY A 36 3.66 0.38 2.88
C GLY A 36 5.02 0.78 2.32
N PHE A 37 5.43 2.01 2.61
CA PHE A 37 6.76 2.53 2.28
C PHE A 37 7.66 2.46 3.51
N ASN A 38 8.74 1.68 3.42
CA ASN A 38 9.65 1.38 4.52
C ASN A 38 11.03 1.97 4.26
N PHE A 39 11.59 2.69 5.24
CA PHE A 39 12.86 3.38 5.10
C PHE A 39 13.83 3.03 6.22
N GLU A 40 15.05 2.68 5.85
CA GLU A 40 16.21 2.66 6.73
C GLU A 40 17.06 3.90 6.48
N ILE A 41 17.49 4.58 7.55
CA ILE A 41 18.35 5.75 7.45
C ILE A 41 19.76 5.32 7.81
N VAL A 42 20.66 5.34 6.82
CA VAL A 42 22.02 4.79 6.94
C VAL A 42 23.07 5.85 6.64
N ASN A 43 24.20 5.78 7.36
CA ASN A 43 25.36 6.61 7.01
C ASN A 43 25.94 6.12 5.68
N LYS A 44 26.20 7.06 4.75
CA LYS A 44 26.73 6.75 3.42
C LYS A 44 28.13 6.14 3.43
N THR A 45 28.95 6.48 4.43
CA THR A 45 30.35 6.04 4.52
C THR A 45 30.49 4.73 5.28
N SER A 46 29.87 4.59 6.46
CA SER A 46 29.99 3.38 7.27
C SER A 46 28.96 2.29 6.92
N GLY A 47 27.85 2.66 6.29
CA GLY A 47 26.71 1.77 6.06
C GLY A 47 25.91 1.45 7.33
N GLU A 48 26.25 2.05 8.47
CA GLU A 48 25.54 1.84 9.74
C GLU A 48 24.19 2.55 9.75
N ASN A 49 23.20 1.93 10.38
CA ASN A 49 21.91 2.57 10.62
C ASN A 49 22.04 3.67 11.70
N LEU A 50 21.59 4.88 11.36
CA LEU A 50 21.77 6.09 12.18
C LEU A 50 20.90 6.13 13.44
N PHE A 51 19.87 5.27 13.54
CA PHE A 51 19.15 5.07 14.80
C PHE A 51 19.86 4.04 15.69
N THR A 52 20.45 2.99 15.09
CA THR A 52 21.17 1.95 15.83
C THR A 52 22.40 2.50 16.55
N ASN A 53 23.15 3.41 15.92
CA ASN A 53 24.32 4.03 16.54
C ASN A 53 23.99 5.28 17.40
N GLY A 54 22.70 5.61 17.56
CA GLY A 54 22.24 6.70 18.43
C GLY A 54 22.36 8.11 17.85
N THR A 55 22.75 8.27 16.58
CA THR A 55 22.79 9.59 15.91
C THR A 55 21.41 10.23 15.84
N TYR A 56 20.38 9.43 15.55
CA TYR A 56 18.99 9.83 15.52
C TYR A 56 18.15 9.07 16.54
N GLN A 57 17.09 9.73 17.01
CA GLN A 57 16.06 9.15 17.86
C GLN A 57 14.71 9.17 17.15
N SER A 58 13.87 8.16 17.39
CA SER A 58 12.59 8.01 16.68
C SER A 58 11.61 9.16 16.94
N ASN A 59 11.67 9.79 18.13
CA ASN A 59 10.87 10.96 18.48
C ASN A 59 11.28 12.24 17.72
N GLN A 60 12.41 12.23 17.00
CA GLN A 60 12.89 13.34 16.18
C GLN A 60 12.34 13.29 14.75
N ILE A 61 11.70 12.19 14.36
CA ILE A 61 11.14 12.00 13.02
C ILE A 61 9.86 12.82 12.89
N THR A 62 9.76 13.61 11.82
CA THR A 62 8.53 14.26 11.41
C THR A 62 8.31 14.04 9.92
N ILE A 63 7.08 13.73 9.54
CA ILE A 63 6.68 13.61 8.14
C ILE A 63 5.57 14.63 7.87
N ILE A 64 5.79 15.50 6.88
CA ILE A 64 4.86 16.58 6.51
C ILE A 64 4.41 16.38 5.07
N ASP A 65 3.10 16.48 4.84
CA ASP A 65 2.55 16.58 3.49
C ASP A 65 2.78 18.00 2.95
N LEU A 66 3.58 18.12 1.90
CA LEU A 66 3.97 19.41 1.32
C LEU A 66 2.81 20.12 0.60
N SER A 67 1.70 19.43 0.32
CA SER A 67 0.53 20.04 -0.32
C SER A 67 -0.30 20.89 0.63
N ASN A 68 -0.32 20.55 1.92
CA ASN A 68 -1.22 21.13 2.93
C ASN A 68 -0.54 21.41 4.29
N ASN A 69 0.74 21.11 4.42
CA ASN A 69 1.55 21.25 5.65
C ASN A 69 1.02 20.44 6.85
N SER A 70 0.23 19.40 6.62
CA SER A 70 -0.27 18.53 7.68
C SER A 70 0.74 17.45 8.07
N LYS A 71 0.67 16.98 9.32
CA LYS A 71 1.49 15.85 9.79
C LYS A 71 0.96 14.55 9.22
N VAL A 72 1.86 13.74 8.69
CA VAL A 72 1.57 12.40 8.17
C VAL A 72 1.89 11.35 9.25
N PRO A 73 0.94 10.47 9.60
CA PRO A 73 1.19 9.36 10.50
C PRO A 73 2.23 8.37 9.95
N PHE A 74 3.09 7.86 10.82
CA PHE A 74 4.05 6.81 10.52
C PHE A 74 4.23 5.88 11.73
N THR A 75 4.82 4.72 11.51
CA THR A 75 5.26 3.79 12.56
C THR A 75 6.78 3.68 12.54
N PHE A 76 7.42 3.68 13.72
CA PHE A 76 8.83 3.35 13.85
C PHE A 76 8.96 1.93 14.38
N ILE A 77 9.56 1.03 13.58
CA ILE A 77 9.72 -0.38 13.90
C ILE A 77 11.14 -0.59 14.44
N ALA A 78 11.23 -0.92 15.72
CA ALA A 78 12.49 -1.14 16.46
C ALA A 78 12.74 -2.63 16.81
N GLU A 79 11.89 -3.54 16.33
CA GLU A 79 11.90 -4.95 16.72
C GLU A 79 13.01 -5.73 16.03
N ASN A 80 13.59 -6.72 16.73
CA ASN A 80 14.63 -7.61 16.22
C ASN A 80 15.88 -6.87 15.67
N GLY A 81 16.23 -5.72 16.26
CA GLY A 81 17.38 -4.92 15.85
C GLY A 81 17.16 -4.10 14.57
N GLN A 82 15.96 -4.13 13.99
CA GLN A 82 15.60 -3.25 12.88
C GLN A 82 15.34 -1.84 13.39
N ASN A 83 15.51 -0.84 12.53
CA ASN A 83 15.17 0.54 12.80
C ASN A 83 14.60 1.16 11.51
N ILE A 84 13.29 0.97 11.33
CA ILE A 84 12.59 1.26 10.07
C ILE A 84 11.49 2.30 10.31
N ILE A 85 11.45 3.32 9.45
CA ILE A 85 10.33 4.26 9.34
C ILE A 85 9.33 3.68 8.34
N SER A 86 8.08 3.47 8.75
CA SER A 86 7.06 2.86 7.91
C SER A 86 5.84 3.76 7.74
N ILE A 87 5.44 3.99 6.48
CA ILE A 87 4.29 4.79 6.08
C ILE A 87 3.25 3.88 5.40
N HIS A 88 2.11 3.69 6.05
CA HIS A 88 1.02 2.83 5.58
C HIS A 88 -0.22 3.60 5.12
N THR A 89 -0.15 4.93 5.06
CA THR A 89 -1.29 5.79 4.71
C THR A 89 -1.46 5.99 3.20
N ILE A 90 -0.48 5.59 2.40
CA ILE A 90 -0.45 5.85 0.95
C ILE A 90 -1.14 4.72 0.19
N GLY A 91 -1.96 5.08 -0.80
CA GLY A 91 -2.50 4.13 -1.78
C GLY A 91 -3.88 3.58 -1.41
N TRP A 92 -4.50 4.05 -0.33
CA TRP A 92 -5.87 3.67 0.06
C TRP A 92 -6.94 4.29 -0.85
N LYS A 93 -6.55 5.28 -1.65
CA LYS A 93 -7.34 5.96 -2.67
C LYS A 93 -6.44 6.29 -3.85
N THR A 94 -7.02 6.69 -4.98
CA THR A 94 -6.25 7.32 -6.05
C THR A 94 -5.77 8.68 -5.57
N GLU A 95 -4.46 8.86 -5.50
CA GLU A 95 -3.83 10.06 -4.94
C GLU A 95 -2.44 10.31 -5.49
N LYS A 96 -2.03 11.58 -5.46
CA LYS A 96 -0.64 12.00 -5.63
C LYS A 96 -0.20 12.66 -4.34
N ILE A 97 0.87 12.17 -3.74
CA ILE A 97 1.40 12.69 -2.49
C ILE A 97 2.81 13.22 -2.71
N ASN A 98 3.19 14.18 -1.87
CA ASN A 98 4.56 14.67 -1.80
C ASN A 98 4.89 14.95 -0.34
N TYR A 99 5.63 14.04 0.29
CA TYR A 99 5.93 14.09 1.71
C TYR A 99 7.39 14.51 1.92
N SER A 100 7.63 15.40 2.88
CA SER A 100 8.96 15.72 3.39
C SER A 100 9.21 14.93 4.66
N ILE A 101 10.30 14.16 4.68
CA ILE A 101 10.75 13.42 5.86
C ILE A 101 11.89 14.22 6.49
N THR A 102 11.66 14.67 7.71
CA THR A 102 12.64 15.44 8.49
C THR A 102 13.03 14.68 9.74
N ILE A 103 14.29 14.83 10.15
CA ILE A 103 14.82 14.34 11.41
C ILE A 103 15.63 15.46 12.03
N GLN A 104 15.41 15.76 13.32
CA GLN A 104 16.02 16.90 14.01
C GLN A 104 15.77 18.23 13.27
N GLU A 105 14.53 18.42 12.79
CA GLU A 105 14.09 19.60 12.03
C GLU A 105 14.84 19.83 10.70
N LYS A 106 15.72 18.91 10.30
CA LYS A 106 16.42 18.95 9.01
C LYS A 106 15.70 18.03 8.01
N ALA A 107 15.35 18.56 6.85
CA ALA A 107 14.84 17.76 5.75
C ALA A 107 15.92 16.80 5.24
N LEU A 108 15.62 15.50 5.24
CA LEU A 108 16.52 14.46 4.73
C LEU A 108 16.20 14.12 3.28
N PHE A 109 14.94 13.81 3.00
CA PHE A 109 14.47 13.47 1.66
C PHE A 109 13.00 13.78 1.50
N SER A 110 12.53 13.82 0.26
CA SER A 110 11.09 13.87 -0.04
C SER A 110 10.66 12.62 -0.80
N LEU A 111 9.50 12.10 -0.45
CA LEU A 111 8.83 10.99 -1.12
C LEU A 111 7.66 11.53 -1.95
N TYR A 112 7.72 11.33 -3.27
CA TYR A 112 6.59 11.52 -4.16
C TYR A 112 6.05 10.16 -4.59
N VAL A 113 4.73 10.00 -4.53
CA VAL A 113 4.04 8.79 -5.01
C VAL A 113 2.81 9.20 -5.81
N ASP A 114 2.66 8.59 -6.98
CA ASP A 114 1.43 8.61 -7.78
C ASP A 114 0.79 7.22 -7.68
N ALA A 115 -0.36 7.13 -7.00
CA ALA A 115 -1.04 5.89 -6.72
C ALA A 115 -2.44 5.87 -7.33
N SER A 116 -2.80 4.74 -7.96
CA SER A 116 -4.14 4.45 -8.49
C SER A 116 -4.78 3.32 -7.68
N ARG A 117 -5.91 3.58 -7.02
CA ARG A 117 -6.70 2.52 -6.37
C ARG A 117 -7.69 1.95 -7.37
N ILE A 118 -7.45 0.72 -7.82
CA ILE A 118 -8.28 0.02 -8.79
C ILE A 118 -9.28 -0.83 -8.03
N SER A 119 -10.54 -0.82 -8.48
CA SER A 119 -11.63 -1.62 -7.89
C SER A 119 -12.34 -2.42 -8.96
N ASP A 120 -11.69 -3.50 -9.43
CA ASP A 120 -12.25 -4.45 -10.38
C ASP A 120 -12.18 -5.87 -9.79
N GLY A 121 -13.31 -6.35 -9.26
CA GLY A 121 -13.37 -7.59 -8.48
C GLY A 121 -12.70 -7.47 -7.11
N CYS A 122 -11.36 -7.44 -7.09
CA CYS A 122 -10.54 -7.22 -5.89
C CYS A 122 -9.89 -5.84 -5.95
N SER A 123 -10.06 -5.03 -4.91
CA SER A 123 -9.40 -3.73 -4.89
C SER A 123 -7.91 -3.88 -4.60
N TYR A 124 -7.05 -3.28 -5.43
CA TYR A 124 -5.60 -3.21 -5.26
C TYR A 124 -5.07 -1.82 -5.64
N THR A 125 -3.82 -1.55 -5.32
CA THR A 125 -3.18 -0.26 -5.60
C THR A 125 -2.02 -0.46 -6.57
N GLU A 126 -2.04 0.31 -7.65
CA GLU A 126 -0.92 0.44 -8.58
C GLU A 126 -0.16 1.73 -8.25
N PHE A 127 1.17 1.64 -8.14
CA PHE A 127 2.03 2.80 -7.95
C PHE A 127 2.63 3.17 -9.31
N ASN A 128 2.04 4.18 -9.95
CA ASN A 128 2.44 4.65 -11.28
C ASN A 128 3.83 5.29 -11.25
N GLU A 129 4.15 5.97 -10.13
CA GLU A 129 5.43 6.61 -9.90
C GLU A 129 5.77 6.56 -8.41
N VAL A 130 7.02 6.23 -8.11
CA VAL A 130 7.63 6.40 -6.78
C VAL A 130 8.95 7.10 -6.99
N ALA A 131 9.11 8.28 -6.40
CA ALA A 131 10.33 9.07 -6.52
C ALA A 131 10.80 9.53 -5.14
N ILE A 132 12.08 9.30 -4.86
CA ILE A 132 12.78 9.84 -3.69
C ILE A 132 13.71 10.94 -4.20
N LYS A 133 13.65 12.11 -3.57
CA LYS A 133 14.49 13.27 -3.93
C LYS A 133 15.29 13.76 -2.73
N ASN A 134 16.37 14.49 -2.99
CA ASN A 134 17.28 15.10 -2.01
C ASN A 134 18.16 14.13 -1.22
N SER A 135 18.14 12.83 -1.55
CA SER A 135 19.05 11.84 -0.99
C SER A 135 19.27 10.70 -1.99
N ASP A 136 20.46 10.12 -1.97
CA ASP A 136 20.74 8.87 -2.67
C ASP A 136 20.07 7.72 -1.93
N PHE A 137 19.62 6.69 -2.66
CA PHE A 137 18.97 5.55 -2.04
C PHE A 137 19.25 4.24 -2.78
N GLU A 138 19.04 3.13 -2.07
CA GLU A 138 19.02 1.78 -2.62
C GLU A 138 17.69 1.11 -2.24
N PHE A 139 17.01 0.48 -3.20
CA PHE A 139 15.78 -0.28 -2.93
C PHE A 139 16.06 -1.78 -2.92
N ASN A 140 15.79 -2.44 -1.79
CA ASN A 140 15.90 -3.88 -1.67
C ASN A 140 14.57 -4.54 -2.08
N GLN A 141 14.54 -5.15 -3.26
CA GLN A 141 13.35 -5.81 -3.80
C GLN A 141 12.86 -7.00 -2.96
N ASN A 142 13.75 -7.65 -2.19
CA ASN A 142 13.40 -8.81 -1.38
C ASN A 142 12.67 -8.41 -0.09
N THR A 143 13.01 -7.24 0.47
CA THR A 143 12.43 -6.76 1.74
C THR A 143 11.42 -5.63 1.55
N GLY A 144 11.43 -4.95 0.40
CA GLY A 144 10.60 -3.77 0.15
C GLY A 144 11.08 -2.53 0.92
N ILE A 145 12.35 -2.49 1.34
CA ILE A 145 12.94 -1.41 2.14
C ILE A 145 13.81 -0.52 1.27
N TYR A 146 13.63 0.79 1.42
CA TYR A 146 14.49 1.82 0.88
C TYR A 146 15.57 2.18 1.89
N LYS A 147 16.84 1.97 1.56
CA LYS A 147 17.97 2.52 2.31
C LYS A 147 18.25 3.92 1.83
N ILE A 148 18.11 4.89 2.72
CA ILE A 148 18.36 6.31 2.47
C ILE A 148 19.75 6.66 2.98
N PHE A 149 20.63 7.13 2.10
CA PHE A 149 22.01 7.45 2.44
C PHE A 149 22.12 8.90 2.92
N VAL A 150 22.59 9.05 4.16
CA VAL A 150 22.87 10.35 4.79
C VAL A 150 24.40 10.52 4.90
N PRO A 151 24.96 11.68 4.50
CA PRO A 151 26.39 11.97 4.65
C PRO A 151 26.88 11.86 6.10
#